data_AF-A0A4U9UXD7-F1
#
_entry.id   AF-A0A4U9UXD7-F1
#
_cell.length_a   1.000
_cell.length_b   1.000
_cell.length_c   1.000
_cell.angle_alpha   90.00
_cell.angle_beta   90.00
_cell.angle_gamma   90.00
#
_symmetry.space_group_name_H-M   'P 1'
#
loop_
_entity.id
_entity.type
_entity.pdbx_description
1 polymer ?
#
loop_
_entity_poly.entity_id
_entity_poly.type
_entity_poly.pdbx_seq_one_letter_code
_entity_poly.pdbx_strand_id
1 'polypeptide(L)'
;MLHRDGTPVDLCDCPLYPSSFAPIFAVLKDFIPRAGLTPYNVARKRGELKYLLLTESTFSGGLMLRFVLRSESKLAQLRAALLGYKSSCRS
;
A
#
# COMPACT_ATOMS: atom_id res chain seq x y z
N MET A 1 7.63 8.33 3.81
CA MET A 1 8.92 8.86 4.33
C MET A 1 8.63 9.49 5.69
N LEU A 2 9.61 9.60 6.59
CA LEU A 2 9.41 10.24 7.90
C LEU A 2 10.25 11.50 8.00
N HIS A 3 9.69 12.54 8.60
CA HIS A 3 10.48 13.65 9.10
C HIS A 3 11.38 13.20 10.26
N ARG A 4 12.37 14.03 10.62
CA ARG A 4 13.32 13.76 11.71
C ARG A 4 12.65 13.54 13.07
N ASP A 5 11.49 14.14 13.27
CA ASP A 5 10.64 14.00 14.45
C ASP A 5 9.78 12.71 14.44
N GLY A 6 9.84 11.93 13.36
CA GLY A 6 9.05 10.72 13.17
C GLY A 6 7.66 10.94 12.56
N THR A 7 7.31 12.17 12.17
CA THR A 7 6.03 12.48 11.54
C THR A 7 5.97 11.91 10.12
N PRO A 8 4.88 11.22 9.73
CA PRO A 8 4.74 10.70 8.37
C PRO A 8 4.53 11.82 7.35
N VAL A 9 5.19 11.67 6.20
CA VAL A 9 5.02 12.53 5.03
C VAL A 9 4.27 11.76 3.96
N ASP A 10 3.15 12.34 3.52
CA ASP A 10 2.45 11.88 2.32
C ASP A 10 3.21 12.33 1.08
N LEU A 11 3.53 11.39 0.21
CA LEU A 11 4.27 11.62 -1.03
C LEU A 11 3.47 11.19 -2.27
N CYS A 12 2.16 10.96 -2.14
CA CYS A 12 1.36 10.46 -3.26
C CYS A 12 1.28 11.43 -4.45
N ASP A 13 1.45 12.73 -4.20
CA ASP A 13 1.48 13.78 -5.24
C ASP A 13 2.91 14.15 -5.66
N CYS A 14 3.91 13.34 -5.30
CA CYS A 14 5.31 13.60 -5.65
C CYS A 14 5.51 13.46 -7.17
N PRO A 15 6.02 14.49 -7.86
CA PRO A 15 6.17 14.50 -9.32
C PRO A 15 7.20 13.49 -9.85
N LEU A 16 7.95 12.85 -8.95
CA LEU A 16 8.86 11.77 -9.29
C LEU A 16 8.12 10.48 -9.69
N TYR A 17 6.87 10.30 -9.25
CA TYR A 17 6.08 9.13 -9.60
C TYR A 17 5.39 9.31 -10.96
N PRO A 18 5.28 8.23 -11.76
CA PRO A 18 4.48 8.27 -12.99
C PRO A 18 3.03 8.68 -12.70
N SER A 19 2.40 9.40 -13.62
CA SER A 19 1.00 9.83 -13.48
C SER A 19 0.02 8.66 -13.34
N SER A 20 0.39 7.48 -13.85
CA SER A 20 -0.37 6.23 -13.68
C SER A 20 -0.52 5.80 -12.21
N PHE A 21 0.34 6.29 -11.30
CA PHE A 21 0.34 5.89 -9.89
C PHE A 21 -0.71 6.63 -9.05
N ALA A 22 -1.09 7.85 -9.43
CA ALA A 22 -2.08 8.64 -8.70
C ALA A 22 -3.41 7.89 -8.43
N PRO A 23 -4.07 7.27 -9.44
CA PRO A 23 -5.29 6.48 -9.18
C PRO A 23 -5.03 5.23 -8.33
N ILE A 24 -3.84 4.63 -8.45
CA ILE A 24 -3.44 3.46 -7.65
C ILE A 24 -3.30 3.86 -6.18
N PHE A 25 -2.69 5.01 -5.88
CA PHE A 25 -2.56 5.50 -4.52
C PHE A 25 -3.91 5.76 -3.86
N ALA A 26 -4.88 6.34 -4.58
CA ALA A 26 -6.23 6.54 -4.08
C ALA A 26 -6.88 5.20 -3.67
N VAL A 27 -6.80 4.20 -4.56
CA VAL A 27 -7.27 2.84 -4.29
C VAL A 27 -6.59 2.23 -3.06
N LEU A 28 -5.27 2.37 -2.94
CA LEU A 28 -4.52 1.82 -1.82
C LEU A 28 -4.87 2.48 -0.49
N LYS A 29 -5.05 3.80 -0.47
CA LYS A 29 -5.46 4.55 0.73
C LYS A 29 -6.79 4.05 1.28
N ASP A 30 -7.73 3.68 0.41
CA ASP A 30 -9.02 3.10 0.79
C ASP A 30 -8.93 1.60 1.14
N PHE A 31 -8.07 0.85 0.44
CA PHE A 31 -7.92 -0.58 0.64
C PHE A 31 -7.28 -0.91 2.00
N ILE A 32 -6.24 -0.19 2.41
CA ILE A 32 -5.47 -0.45 3.65
C ILE A 32 -6.38 -0.56 4.89
N PRO A 33 -7.25 0.43 5.21
CA PRO A 33 -8.12 0.34 6.37
C PRO A 33 -9.17 -0.77 6.24
N ARG A 34 -9.73 -0.97 5.04
CA ARG A 34 -10.72 -2.04 4.78
C ARG A 34 -10.11 -3.44 4.95
N ALA A 35 -8.86 -3.60 4.54
CA ALA A 35 -8.10 -4.83 4.75
C ALA A 35 -7.65 -5.01 6.21
N GLY A 36 -7.93 -4.06 7.10
CA GLY A 36 -7.52 -4.05 8.51
C GLY A 36 -6.01 -4.11 8.70
N LEU A 37 -5.26 -3.52 7.75
CA LEU A 37 -3.81 -3.40 7.81
C LEU A 37 -3.44 -2.10 8.52
N THR A 38 -3.01 -2.18 9.78
CA THR A 38 -2.50 -1.01 10.50
C THR A 38 -1.13 -0.60 9.94
N PRO A 39 -0.94 0.64 9.46
CA PRO A 39 0.36 1.15 9.06
C PRO A 39 1.38 1.10 10.20
N TYR A 40 2.63 0.83 9.89
CA TYR A 40 3.69 0.71 10.87
C TYR A 40 4.12 2.10 11.38
N ASN A 41 3.89 2.34 12.67
CA ASN A 41 4.42 3.49 13.38
C ASN A 41 5.84 3.17 13.87
N VAL A 42 6.84 3.84 13.29
CA VAL A 42 8.26 3.60 13.59
C VAL A 42 8.62 4.00 15.02
N ALA A 43 8.13 5.15 15.51
CA ALA A 43 8.44 5.64 16.85
C ALA A 43 7.94 4.68 17.95
N ARG A 44 6.72 4.15 17.78
CA ARG A 44 6.09 3.21 18.74
C ARG A 44 6.37 1.74 18.44
N LYS A 45 7.03 1.44 17.33
CA LYS A 45 7.28 0.08 16.80
C LYS A 45 6.01 -0.79 16.70
N ARG A 46 4.87 -0.18 16.36
CA ARG A 46 3.54 -0.83 16.31
C ARG A 46 2.95 -0.81 14.90
N GLY A 47 2.04 -1.74 14.62
CA GLY A 47 1.41 -1.90 13.31
C GLY A 47 2.05 -3.05 12.52
N GLU A 48 1.41 -3.43 11.42
CA GLU A 48 1.80 -4.60 10.64
C GLU A 48 2.29 -4.22 9.23
N LEU A 49 1.73 -3.18 8.61
CA LEU A 49 2.10 -2.79 7.25
C LEU A 49 3.29 -1.82 7.24
N LYS A 50 4.48 -2.28 6.83
CA LYS A 50 5.68 -1.44 6.76
C LYS A 50 5.76 -0.65 5.46
N TYR A 51 5.65 -1.34 4.33
CA TYR A 51 5.80 -0.75 3.00
C TYR A 51 4.85 -1.38 1.99
N LEU A 52 4.45 -0.57 1.02
CA LEU A 52 3.90 -1.00 -0.25
C LEU A 52 4.92 -0.68 -1.33
N LEU A 53 5.33 -1.68 -2.10
CA LEU A 53 6.21 -1.47 -3.25
C LEU A 53 5.37 -1.60 -4.50
N LEU A 54 5.36 -0.54 -5.31
CA LEU A 54 4.75 -0.52 -6.62
C LEU A 54 5.84 -0.53 -7.68
N THR A 55 5.66 -1.36 -8.70
CA THR A 55 6.55 -1.45 -9.85
C THR A 55 5.70 -1.52 -11.09
N GLU A 56 5.96 -0.63 -12.04
CA GLU A 56 5.31 -0.62 -13.35
C GLU A 56 6.33 -1.05 -14.40
N SER A 57 5.92 -1.97 -15.27
CA SER A 57 6.67 -2.35 -16.45
C SER A 57 6.51 -1.28 -17.51
N THR A 58 7.60 -0.62 -17.90
CA THR A 58 7.59 0.38 -18.98
C THR A 58 7.36 -0.23 -20.36
N PHE A 59 7.59 -1.54 -20.51
CA PHE A 59 7.41 -2.24 -21.79
C PHE A 59 5.97 -2.71 -22.00
N SER A 60 5.31 -3.18 -20.94
CA SER A 60 3.98 -3.81 -21.04
C SER A 60 2.87 -3.06 -20.29
N GLY A 61 3.19 -2.04 -19.50
CA GLY A 61 2.25 -1.34 -18.63
C GLY A 61 1.77 -2.18 -17.43
N GLY A 62 2.33 -3.37 -17.22
CA GLY A 62 1.95 -4.25 -16.12
C GLY A 62 2.39 -3.69 -14.76
N LEU A 63 1.51 -3.78 -13.75
CA LEU A 63 1.78 -3.32 -12.39
C LEU A 63 2.00 -4.49 -11.43
N MET A 64 3.05 -4.43 -10.62
CA MET A 64 3.29 -5.31 -9.49
C MET A 64 3.15 -4.54 -8.18
N LEU A 65 2.27 -5.02 -7.31
CA LEU A 65 2.12 -4.54 -5.93
C LEU A 65 2.66 -5.58 -4.96
N ARG A 66 3.59 -5.18 -4.07
CA ARG A 66 4.15 -6.02 -3.02
C ARG A 66 3.86 -5.44 -1.64
N PHE A 67 3.24 -6.26 -0.79
CA PHE A 67 2.99 -5.93 0.61
C PHE A 67 4.17 -6.39 1.48
N VAL A 68 4.77 -5.46 2.22
CA VAL A 68 5.82 -5.76 3.19
C VAL A 68 5.24 -5.65 4.60
N LEU A 69 5.01 -6.80 5.23
CA LEU A 69 4.45 -6.88 6.57
C LEU A 69 5.54 -7.10 7.62
N ARG A 70 5.24 -6.74 8.87
CA ARG A 70 6.10 -7.03 10.03
C ARG A 70 6.10 -8.52 10.36
N SER A 71 4.96 -9.19 10.24
CA SER A 71 4.76 -10.61 10.54
C SER A 71 3.75 -11.25 9.60
N GLU A 72 3.64 -12.58 9.63
CA GLU A 72 2.66 -13.34 8.83
C GLU A 72 1.24 -13.32 9.41
N SER A 73 1.03 -12.76 10.61
CA SER A 73 -0.25 -12.80 11.34
C SER A 73 -1.43 -12.22 10.55
N LYS A 74 -1.18 -11.27 9.64
CA LYS A 74 -2.20 -10.63 8.79
C LYS A 74 -2.28 -11.20 7.37
N LEU A 75 -1.51 -12.23 7.04
CA LEU A 75 -1.42 -12.75 5.68
C LEU A 75 -2.74 -13.37 5.18
N ALA A 76 -3.43 -14.14 6.02
CA ALA A 76 -4.72 -14.74 5.68
C ALA A 76 -5.79 -13.65 5.44
N GLN A 77 -5.87 -12.68 6.35
CA GLN A 77 -6.78 -11.53 6.24
C GLN A 77 -6.51 -10.71 4.98
N LEU A 78 -5.24 -10.43 4.67
CA LEU A 78 -4.84 -9.73 3.45
C LEU A 78 -5.26 -10.49 2.19
N ARG A 79 -5.02 -11.80 2.13
CA ARG A 79 -5.43 -12.63 0.99
C ARG A 79 -6.95 -12.61 0.78
N ALA A 80 -7.72 -12.70 1.86
CA ALA A 80 -9.18 -12.60 1.79
C ALA A 80 -9.65 -11.22 1.29
N ALA A 81 -9.05 -10.14 1.80
CA ALA A 81 -9.36 -8.78 1.35
C ALA A 81 -9.05 -8.57 -0.14
N LEU A 82 -7.92 -9.11 -0.64
CA LEU A 82 -7.55 -9.04 -2.05
C LEU A 82 -8.53 -9.82 -2.95
N LEU A 83 -9.03 -10.96 -2.48
CA LEU A 83 -10.04 -11.72 -3.22
C LEU A 83 -11.36 -10.94 -3.32
N GLY A 84 -11.83 -10.34 -2.22
CA GLY A 84 -13.02 -9.48 -2.22
C GLY A 84 -12.85 -8.19 -3.05
N TYR A 85 -11.64 -7.64 -3.12
CA TYR A 85 -11.36 -6.44 -3.91
C TYR A 85 -11.33 -6.72 -5.42
N LYS A 86 -10.84 -7.91 -5.84
CA LYS A 86 -10.87 -8.33 -7.26
C LYS A 86 -12.29 -8.47 -7.81
N SER A 87 -13.28 -8.80 -6.98
CA SER A 87 -14.69 -8.81 -7.39
C SER A 87 -15.26 -7.40 -7.59
N SER A 88 -14.78 -6.39 -6.86
CA SER A 88 -15.25 -5.01 -6.96
C SER A 88 -14.67 -4.24 -8.16
N CYS A 89 -13.49 -4.63 -8.66
CA CYS A 89 -12.83 -3.98 -9.80
C CYS A 89 -13.30 -4.52 -11.16
N ARG A 90 -14.25 -5.46 -11.17
CA ARG A 90 -14.82 -6.10 -12.37
C ARG A 90 -16.26 -5.64 -12.65
N SER A 91 -16.72 -4.62 -11.94
CA SER A 91 -17.99 -3.90 -12.13
C SER A 91 -17.69 -2.45 -12.44
#